data_AF-U7NN05-F1
#
_entry.id   AF-U7NN05-F1
#
_cell.length_a   1.000
_cell.length_b   1.000
_cell.length_c   1.000
_cell.angle_alpha   90.00
_cell.angle_beta   90.00
_cell.angle_gamma   90.00
#
_symmetry.space_group_name_H-M   'P 1'
#
loop_
_entity.id
_entity.type
_entity.pdbx_description
1 polymer ?
#
loop_
_entity_poly.entity_id
_entity_poly.type
_entity_poly.pdbx_seq_one_letter_code
_entity_poly.pdbx_strand_id
1 'polypeptide(L)'
;MKQYPMKVISGGQTGADRAALDAAIDRDYPIAGACPKGRLAEDGTIPERYPLTEITGGYRARTRKNVQTGDGTLVFYRDELKGGTALTVSMALKERKPLKLIDISVVEPGLAVEKIREFCIDNQIGTLNVAGPRTSQCAGIYPYVFEVISELLGENSGC
;
A
#
# COMPACT_ATOMS: atom_id res chain seq x y z
N MET A 1 -4.39 -24.06 3.19
CA MET A 1 -3.31 -23.20 2.64
C MET A 1 -3.31 -21.89 3.41
N LYS A 2 -2.15 -21.29 3.69
CA LYS A 2 -2.11 -19.97 4.33
C LYS A 2 -2.61 -18.92 3.32
N GLN A 3 -3.55 -18.08 3.74
CA GLN A 3 -3.99 -16.92 2.96
C GLN A 3 -2.91 -15.84 3.07
N TYR A 4 -2.53 -15.27 1.92
CA TYR A 4 -1.54 -14.19 1.83
C TYR A 4 -2.10 -13.05 0.97
N PRO A 5 -1.98 -11.78 1.40
CA PRO A 5 -1.45 -11.35 2.69
C PRO A 5 -2.33 -11.80 3.88
N MET A 6 -2.00 -11.39 5.11
CA MET A 6 -2.87 -11.50 6.31
C MET A 6 -3.21 -10.13 6.92
N LYS A 7 -2.49 -9.07 6.52
CA LYS A 7 -2.64 -7.70 7.01
C LYS A 7 -2.12 -6.71 5.99
N VAL A 8 -2.80 -5.59 5.84
CA VAL A 8 -2.36 -4.46 5.03
C VAL A 8 -1.82 -3.36 5.93
N ILE A 9 -0.68 -2.77 5.58
CA ILE A 9 -0.19 -1.56 6.23
C ILE A 9 0.04 -0.44 5.22
N SER A 10 -0.20 0.79 5.64
CA SER A 10 0.11 1.97 4.83
C SER A 10 0.33 3.20 5.70
N GLY A 11 0.78 4.32 5.11
CA GLY A 11 1.05 5.54 5.88
C GLY A 11 -0.07 6.57 5.90
N GLY A 12 -1.23 6.23 5.32
CA GLY A 12 -2.42 7.05 5.37
C GLY A 12 -2.32 8.38 4.63
N GLN A 13 -1.45 8.52 3.63
CA GLN A 13 -1.55 9.64 2.68
C GLN A 13 -2.83 9.49 1.83
N THR A 14 -3.31 10.55 1.18
CA THR A 14 -4.34 10.39 0.13
C THR A 14 -3.84 9.51 -1.02
N GLY A 15 -4.72 9.15 -1.94
CA GLY A 15 -4.37 8.33 -3.10
C GLY A 15 -4.16 6.87 -2.72
N ALA A 16 -3.03 6.29 -3.09
CA ALA A 16 -2.77 4.86 -2.93
C ALA A 16 -2.83 4.37 -1.48
N ASP A 17 -2.25 5.13 -0.55
CA ASP A 17 -2.21 4.76 0.86
C ASP A 17 -3.64 4.63 1.45
N ARG A 18 -4.49 5.63 1.17
CA ARG A 18 -5.88 5.67 1.63
C ARG A 18 -6.73 4.59 0.98
N ALA A 19 -6.60 4.41 -0.33
CA ALA A 19 -7.32 3.40 -1.09
C ALA A 19 -7.06 1.98 -0.56
N ALA A 20 -5.80 1.67 -0.22
CA ALA A 20 -5.44 0.37 0.34
C ALA A 20 -6.05 0.14 1.73
N LEU A 21 -6.07 1.17 2.58
CA LEU A 21 -6.69 1.08 3.91
C LEU A 21 -8.21 0.96 3.81
N ASP A 22 -8.85 1.73 2.94
CA ASP A 22 -10.30 1.69 2.74
C ASP A 22 -10.75 0.35 2.15
N ALA A 23 -10.05 -0.17 1.14
CA ALA A 23 -10.33 -1.49 0.57
C ALA A 23 -10.19 -2.61 1.61
N ALA A 24 -9.20 -2.52 2.50
CA ALA A 24 -9.03 -3.49 3.56
C ALA A 24 -10.11 -3.38 4.65
N ILE A 25 -10.54 -2.17 5.01
CA ILE A 25 -11.69 -1.97 5.93
C ILE A 25 -12.96 -2.59 5.32
N ASP A 26 -13.24 -2.33 4.04
CA ASP A 26 -14.43 -2.83 3.36
C ASP A 26 -14.48 -4.37 3.24
N ARG A 27 -13.34 -5.03 3.42
CA ARG A 27 -13.21 -6.50 3.42
C ARG A 27 -12.97 -7.08 4.82
N ASP A 28 -13.27 -6.32 5.88
CA ASP A 28 -13.07 -6.70 7.28
C ASP A 28 -11.64 -7.21 7.57
N TYR A 29 -10.68 -6.59 6.90
CA TYR A 29 -9.32 -7.07 6.84
C TYR A 29 -8.39 -6.29 7.79
N PRO A 30 -7.47 -6.94 8.52
CA PRO A 30 -6.60 -6.23 9.45
C PRO A 30 -5.76 -5.14 8.77
N ILE A 31 -5.83 -3.92 9.33
CA ILE A 31 -5.01 -2.78 8.90
C ILE A 31 -4.15 -2.20 10.02
N ALA A 32 -3.02 -1.61 9.67
CA ALA A 32 -2.18 -0.82 10.58
C ALA A 32 -1.27 0.13 9.78
N GLY A 33 -0.33 0.79 10.46
CA GLY A 33 0.78 1.48 9.82
C GLY A 33 1.31 2.64 10.63
N ALA A 34 2.38 3.26 10.14
CA ALA A 34 2.97 4.46 10.73
C ALA A 34 2.60 5.70 9.90
N CYS A 35 2.26 6.78 10.59
CA CYS A 35 1.99 8.10 10.00
C CYS A 35 2.84 9.20 10.67
N PRO A 36 3.00 10.39 10.06
CA PRO A 36 3.70 11.49 10.69
C PRO A 36 2.97 11.96 11.97
N LYS A 37 3.73 12.49 12.95
CA LYS A 37 3.17 13.20 14.11
C LYS A 37 2.17 14.28 13.67
N GLY A 38 1.05 14.38 14.38
CA GLY A 38 -0.11 15.17 14.01
C GLY A 38 -1.00 14.51 12.96
N ARG A 39 -0.76 13.22 12.64
CA ARG A 39 -1.50 12.45 11.62
C ARG A 39 -1.59 13.20 10.29
N LEU A 40 -0.47 13.72 9.80
CA LEU A 40 -0.47 14.63 8.63
C LEU A 40 -0.63 13.87 7.31
N ALA A 41 -1.56 14.35 6.46
CA ALA A 41 -1.74 14.02 5.05
C ALA A 41 -1.93 15.30 4.21
N GLU A 42 -2.01 15.19 2.87
CA GLU A 42 -2.18 16.37 2.01
C GLU A 42 -3.53 17.09 2.20
N ASP A 43 -4.55 16.35 2.64
CA ASP A 43 -5.91 16.81 2.88
C ASP A 43 -6.16 17.17 4.35
N GLY A 44 -5.10 17.22 5.17
CA GLY A 44 -5.16 17.59 6.57
C GLY A 44 -4.89 16.41 7.50
N THR A 45 -5.75 16.21 8.49
CA THR A 45 -5.56 15.18 9.53
C THR A 45 -6.12 13.84 9.05
N ILE A 46 -5.30 12.78 9.13
CA ILE A 46 -5.70 11.43 8.78
C ILE A 46 -6.85 10.97 9.72
N PRO A 47 -8.01 10.54 9.17
CA PRO A 47 -9.15 10.10 9.97
C PRO A 47 -8.83 9.06 11.04
N GLU A 48 -9.51 9.11 12.18
CA GLU A 48 -9.27 8.19 13.32
C GLU A 48 -9.63 6.73 13.04
N ARG A 49 -10.49 6.48 12.04
CA ARG A 49 -10.85 5.12 11.60
C ARG A 49 -9.64 4.26 11.20
N TYR A 50 -8.51 4.89 10.88
CA TYR A 50 -7.26 4.17 10.59
C TYR A 50 -6.41 4.02 11.86
N PRO A 51 -6.13 2.79 12.31
CA PRO A 51 -5.31 2.51 13.49
C PRO A 51 -3.81 2.71 13.20
N LEU A 52 -3.43 3.95 12.88
CA LEU A 52 -2.06 4.33 12.55
C LEU A 52 -1.32 4.83 13.79
N THR A 53 -0.07 4.40 13.95
CA THR A 53 0.86 4.89 14.97
C THR A 53 1.57 6.15 14.48
N GLU A 54 1.46 7.24 15.23
CA GLU A 54 2.22 8.46 14.95
C GLU A 54 3.70 8.30 15.27
N ILE A 55 4.56 8.80 14.38
CA ILE A 55 6.00 8.83 14.61
C ILE A 55 6.62 10.19 14.25
N THR A 56 7.75 10.50 14.87
CA THR A 56 8.55 11.70 14.58
C THR A 56 9.44 11.48 13.34
N GLY A 57 9.97 12.57 12.75
CA GLY A 57 10.81 12.50 11.55
C GLY A 57 10.06 12.59 10.20
N GLY A 58 8.76 12.90 10.25
CA GLY A 58 7.95 13.26 9.09
C GLY A 58 7.70 12.13 8.09
N TYR A 59 7.38 12.50 6.85
CA TYR A 59 7.03 11.54 5.79
C TYR A 59 8.14 10.52 5.49
N ARG A 60 9.41 10.93 5.57
CA ARG A 60 10.53 10.01 5.31
C ARG A 60 10.62 8.92 6.38
N ALA A 61 10.45 9.28 7.66
CA ALA A 61 10.51 8.33 8.75
C ALA A 61 9.35 7.33 8.67
N ARG A 62 8.12 7.80 8.43
CA ARG A 62 6.95 6.90 8.38
C ARG A 62 7.04 5.93 7.21
N THR A 63 7.51 6.40 6.05
CA THR A 63 7.72 5.53 4.87
C THR A 63 8.73 4.43 5.18
N ARG A 64 9.87 4.77 5.79
CA ARG A 64 10.86 3.77 6.21
C ARG A 64 10.26 2.77 7.20
N LYS A 65 9.53 3.24 8.22
CA LYS A 65 8.93 2.38 9.24
C LYS A 65 7.97 1.37 8.62
N ASN A 66 7.13 1.79 7.68
CA ASN A 66 6.20 0.90 6.97
C ASN A 66 6.93 -0.11 6.10
N VAL A 67 7.96 0.29 5.36
CA VAL A 67 8.83 -0.64 4.59
C VAL A 67 9.47 -1.70 5.49
N GLN A 68 9.98 -1.30 6.66
CA GLN A 68 10.63 -2.23 7.59
C GLN A 68 9.63 -3.19 8.26
N THR A 69 8.43 -2.70 8.55
CA THR A 69 7.37 -3.45 9.24
C THR A 69 6.66 -4.43 8.32
N GLY A 70 6.56 -4.10 7.03
CA GLY A 70 6.05 -5.02 6.02
C GLY A 70 7.01 -6.17 5.75
N ASP A 71 6.46 -7.35 5.47
CA ASP A 71 7.22 -8.48 4.94
C ASP A 71 7.61 -8.21 3.48
N GLY A 72 6.79 -7.43 2.77
CA GLY A 72 7.04 -6.96 1.42
C GLY A 72 6.33 -5.63 1.16
N THR A 73 6.78 -4.89 0.15
CA THR A 73 6.19 -3.62 -0.25
C THR A 73 5.64 -3.70 -1.67
N LEU A 74 4.37 -3.35 -1.82
CA LEU A 74 3.69 -3.13 -3.09
C LEU A 74 3.61 -1.63 -3.36
N VAL A 75 4.10 -1.20 -4.52
CA VAL A 75 4.07 0.20 -4.93
C VAL A 75 3.28 0.36 -6.23
N PHE A 76 2.23 1.16 -6.17
CA PHE A 76 1.50 1.61 -7.34
C PHE A 76 2.04 2.96 -7.83
N TYR A 77 2.14 3.11 -9.14
CA TYR A 77 2.57 4.35 -9.78
C TYR A 77 1.96 4.49 -11.16
N ARG A 78 2.16 5.64 -11.81
CA ARG A 78 1.73 5.88 -13.20
C ARG A 78 2.94 6.38 -13.98
N ASP A 79 3.31 5.66 -15.04
CA ASP A 79 4.39 5.93 -15.99
C ASP A 79 5.80 5.95 -15.35
N GLU A 80 6.04 6.86 -14.42
CA GLU A 80 7.35 7.07 -13.79
C GLU A 80 7.26 7.17 -12.27
N LEU A 81 8.25 6.59 -11.59
CA LEU A 81 8.43 6.72 -10.16
C LEU A 81 8.91 8.13 -9.81
N LYS A 82 8.09 8.90 -9.08
CA LYS A 82 8.39 10.28 -8.68
C LYS A 82 8.22 10.49 -7.18
N GLY A 83 8.92 11.49 -6.64
CA GLY A 83 8.75 11.98 -5.26
C GLY A 83 8.75 10.89 -4.19
N GLY A 84 7.71 10.87 -3.35
CA GLY A 84 7.57 9.91 -2.24
C GLY A 84 7.48 8.44 -2.70
N THR A 85 6.98 8.19 -3.90
CA THR A 85 6.88 6.85 -4.50
C THR A 85 8.28 6.31 -4.81
N ALA A 86 9.12 7.10 -5.49
CA ALA A 86 10.51 6.75 -5.76
C ALA A 86 11.34 6.56 -4.48
N LEU A 87 11.08 7.38 -3.46
CA LEU A 87 11.70 7.23 -2.14
C LEU A 87 11.35 5.89 -1.49
N THR A 88 10.09 5.45 -1.58
CA THR A 88 9.64 4.17 -1.04
C THR A 88 10.37 3.01 -1.71
N VAL A 89 10.47 3.03 -3.04
CA VAL A 89 11.23 2.04 -3.81
C VAL A 89 12.70 2.02 -3.39
N SER A 90 13.34 3.18 -3.30
CA SER A 90 14.74 3.28 -2.84
C SER A 90 14.94 2.70 -1.45
N MET A 91 13.98 2.92 -0.53
CA MET A 91 14.04 2.35 0.82
C MET A 91 13.87 0.83 0.81
N ALA A 92 12.88 0.30 0.11
CA ALA A 92 12.66 -1.15 0.04
C ALA A 92 13.89 -1.90 -0.50
N LEU A 93 14.51 -1.36 -1.56
CA LEU A 93 15.76 -1.90 -2.10
C LEU A 93 16.92 -1.85 -1.09
N LYS A 94 17.08 -0.73 -0.37
CA LYS A 94 18.14 -0.58 0.65
C LYS A 94 17.95 -1.52 1.83
N GLU A 95 16.71 -1.72 2.27
CA GLU A 95 16.36 -2.62 3.37
C GLU A 95 16.29 -4.10 2.91
N ARG A 96 16.55 -4.37 1.62
CA ARG A 96 16.50 -5.72 0.99
C ARG A 96 15.16 -6.43 1.24
N LYS A 97 14.07 -5.66 1.21
CA LYS A 97 12.71 -6.18 1.34
C LYS A 97 12.15 -6.55 -0.03
N PRO A 98 11.36 -7.64 -0.15
CA PRO A 98 10.57 -7.93 -1.33
C PRO A 98 9.79 -6.69 -1.80
N LEU A 99 9.86 -6.41 -3.10
CA LEU A 99 9.26 -5.23 -3.71
C LEU A 99 8.51 -5.63 -4.99
N LYS A 100 7.25 -5.23 -5.10
CA LYS A 100 6.47 -5.31 -6.34
C LYS A 100 6.06 -3.92 -6.79
N LEU A 101 6.26 -3.63 -8.08
CA LEU A 101 5.85 -2.39 -8.72
C LEU A 101 4.70 -2.70 -9.68
N ILE A 102 3.65 -1.87 -9.64
CA ILE A 102 2.52 -1.92 -10.56
C ILE A 102 2.34 -0.55 -11.19
N ASP A 103 2.49 -0.49 -12.52
CA ASP A 103 2.21 0.71 -13.30
C ASP A 103 0.76 0.71 -13.75
N ILE A 104 -0.04 1.62 -13.19
CA ILE A 104 -1.48 1.70 -13.46
C ILE A 104 -1.79 2.19 -14.87
N SER A 105 -0.82 2.68 -15.65
CA SER A 105 -1.06 3.09 -17.04
C SER A 105 -1.00 1.93 -18.03
N VAL A 106 -0.44 0.79 -17.64
CA VAL A 106 -0.21 -0.35 -18.55
C VAL A 106 -0.62 -1.70 -17.98
N VAL A 107 -0.92 -1.79 -16.69
CA VAL A 107 -1.39 -3.03 -16.05
C VAL A 107 -2.87 -2.89 -15.72
N GLU A 108 -3.71 -3.72 -16.32
CA GLU A 108 -5.14 -3.80 -15.97
C GLU A 108 -5.35 -4.39 -14.56
N PRO A 109 -6.42 -4.01 -13.83
CA PRO A 109 -6.64 -4.41 -12.44
C PRO A 109 -6.55 -5.93 -12.18
N GLY A 110 -7.26 -6.76 -12.96
CA GLY A 110 -7.25 -8.22 -12.76
C GLY A 110 -5.85 -8.83 -12.92
N LEU A 111 -5.08 -8.37 -13.89
CA LEU A 111 -3.68 -8.80 -14.07
C LEU A 111 -2.79 -8.32 -12.92
N ALA A 112 -3.03 -7.13 -12.37
CA ALA A 112 -2.33 -6.66 -11.18
C ALA A 112 -2.61 -7.58 -9.99
N VAL A 113 -3.87 -7.98 -9.78
CA VAL A 113 -4.28 -8.89 -8.70
C VAL A 113 -3.52 -10.22 -8.79
N GLU A 114 -3.47 -10.84 -9.97
CA GLU A 114 -2.70 -12.07 -10.20
C GLU A 114 -1.23 -11.91 -9.83
N LYS A 115 -0.58 -10.86 -10.34
CA LYS A 115 0.84 -10.57 -10.10
C LYS A 115 1.15 -10.27 -8.63
N ILE A 116 0.21 -9.64 -7.92
CA ILE A 116 0.35 -9.34 -6.49
C ILE A 116 0.14 -10.61 -5.67
N ARG A 117 -0.82 -11.46 -6.05
CA ARG A 117 -1.08 -12.75 -5.39
C ARG A 117 0.14 -13.66 -5.48
N GLU A 118 0.71 -13.82 -6.67
CA GLU A 118 1.97 -14.56 -6.89
C GLU A 118 3.09 -14.00 -6.01
N PHE A 119 3.29 -12.68 -6.04
CA PHE A 119 4.29 -12.02 -5.20
C PHE A 119 4.12 -12.30 -3.71
N CYS A 120 2.88 -12.26 -3.21
CA CYS A 120 2.59 -12.53 -1.81
C CYS A 120 2.88 -13.99 -1.44
N ILE A 121 2.56 -14.94 -2.32
CA ILE A 121 2.79 -16.37 -2.12
C ILE A 121 4.29 -16.69 -2.16
N ASP A 122 4.98 -16.29 -3.23
CA ASP A 122 6.40 -16.60 -3.46
C ASP A 122 7.32 -16.06 -2.37
N ASN A 123 6.95 -14.91 -1.80
CA ASN A 123 7.72 -14.24 -0.75
C ASN A 123 7.13 -14.43 0.65
N GLN A 124 6.05 -15.22 0.80
CA GLN A 124 5.37 -15.50 2.07
C GLN A 124 4.95 -14.22 2.83
N ILE A 125 4.44 -13.22 2.10
CA ILE A 125 4.14 -11.88 2.61
C ILE A 125 2.93 -11.91 3.54
N GLY A 126 3.14 -11.99 4.86
CA GLY A 126 2.06 -11.92 5.84
C GLY A 126 1.55 -10.50 6.08
N THR A 127 2.45 -9.52 6.11
CA THR A 127 2.15 -8.09 6.25
C THR A 127 2.55 -7.36 4.97
N LEU A 128 1.57 -6.94 4.18
CA LEU A 128 1.81 -6.22 2.92
C LEU A 128 1.80 -4.71 3.17
N ASN A 129 2.93 -4.04 2.94
CA ASN A 129 2.98 -2.59 2.89
C ASN A 129 2.52 -2.12 1.51
N VAL A 130 1.50 -1.27 1.44
CA VAL A 130 1.01 -0.67 0.20
C VAL A 130 1.32 0.82 0.18
N ALA A 131 1.93 1.27 -0.92
CA ALA A 131 2.33 2.65 -1.13
C ALA A 131 2.08 3.13 -2.56
N GLY A 132 2.07 4.45 -2.74
CA GLY A 132 1.98 5.07 -4.06
C GLY A 132 1.86 6.59 -3.97
N PRO A 133 1.59 7.27 -5.09
CA PRO A 133 1.43 8.71 -5.09
C PRO A 133 0.16 9.13 -4.34
N ARG A 134 0.22 10.35 -3.80
CA ARG A 134 -0.93 11.07 -3.27
C ARG A 134 -1.89 11.48 -4.38
N THR A 135 -3.17 11.70 -4.06
CA THR A 135 -4.22 11.99 -5.07
C THR A 135 -3.83 13.16 -5.98
N SER A 136 -3.31 14.25 -5.42
CA SER A 136 -2.90 15.43 -6.19
C SER A 136 -1.80 15.16 -7.23
N GLN A 137 -1.08 14.04 -7.15
CA GLN A 137 0.03 13.69 -8.04
C GLN A 137 -0.31 12.62 -9.08
N CYS A 138 -1.46 11.94 -8.95
CA CYS A 138 -1.82 10.86 -9.85
C CYS A 138 -3.34 10.70 -9.94
N ALA A 139 -3.93 11.22 -11.02
CA ALA A 139 -5.34 11.00 -11.30
C ALA A 139 -5.64 9.50 -11.45
N GLY A 140 -6.74 9.05 -10.84
CA GLY A 140 -7.18 7.66 -10.90
C GLY A 140 -6.41 6.69 -10.01
N ILE A 141 -5.40 7.12 -9.24
CA ILE A 141 -4.65 6.20 -8.35
C ILE A 141 -5.56 5.58 -7.29
N TYR A 142 -6.44 6.37 -6.68
CA TYR A 142 -7.34 5.88 -5.63
C TYR A 142 -8.27 4.78 -6.14
N PRO A 143 -9.12 5.01 -7.17
CA PRO A 143 -10.05 3.97 -7.62
C PRO A 143 -9.34 2.70 -8.09
N TYR A 144 -8.22 2.82 -8.81
CA TYR A 144 -7.44 1.67 -9.25
C TYR A 144 -6.91 0.84 -8.07
N VAL A 145 -6.25 1.49 -7.09
CA VAL A 145 -5.69 0.77 -5.93
C VAL A 145 -6.79 0.17 -5.09
N PHE A 146 -7.91 0.88 -4.93
CA PHE A 146 -9.04 0.37 -4.17
C PHE A 146 -9.61 -0.91 -4.81
N GLU A 147 -9.81 -0.92 -6.13
CA GLU A 147 -10.28 -2.09 -6.87
C GLU A 147 -9.33 -3.28 -6.73
N VAL A 148 -8.04 -3.07 -7.02
CA VAL A 148 -7.02 -4.13 -6.97
C VAL A 148 -6.86 -4.70 -5.57
N ILE A 149 -6.79 -3.86 -4.54
CA ILE A 149 -6.66 -4.34 -3.16
C ILE A 149 -7.95 -5.01 -2.70
N SER A 150 -9.13 -4.49 -3.07
CA SER A 150 -10.40 -5.12 -2.75
C SER A 150 -10.47 -6.52 -3.36
N GLU A 151 -10.19 -6.68 -4.65
CA GLU A 151 -10.22 -7.99 -5.31
C GLU A 151 -9.16 -8.95 -4.74
N LEU A 152 -7.94 -8.46 -4.46
CA LEU A 152 -6.89 -9.24 -3.82
C LEU A 152 -7.32 -9.82 -2.46
N LEU A 153 -8.04 -9.03 -1.67
CA LEU A 153 -8.50 -9.38 -0.32
C LEU A 153 -9.86 -10.11 -0.32
N GLY A 154 -10.54 -10.18 -1.46
CA GLY A 154 -11.78 -10.93 -1.60
C GLY A 154 -11.56 -12.42 -1.43
N GLU A 155 -12.54 -13.08 -0.84
CA GLU A 155 -12.64 -14.52 -1.02
C GLU A 155 -12.83 -14.77 -2.52
N ASN A 156 -12.05 -15.71 -3.06
CA ASN A 156 -12.44 -16.32 -4.32
C ASN A 156 -13.83 -16.93 -4.06
N SER A 157 -14.88 -16.25 -4.50
CA SER A 157 -16.16 -16.89 -4.81
C SER A 157 -15.92 -17.81 -6.01
N GLY A 158 -15.13 -18.86 -5.78
CA GLY A 158 -15.00 -19.96 -6.70
C GLY A 158 -16.30 -20.73 -6.67
N CYS A 159 -17.15 -20.46 -7.65
CA CYS A 159 -17.99 -21.48 -8.25
C CYS A 159 -17.40 -21.81 -9.62
#